data_AF-A0A1J3CV32-F1
#
_entry.id   AF-A0A1J3CV32-F1
#
_cell.length_a   1.000
_cell.length_b   1.000
_cell.length_c   1.000
_cell.angle_alpha   90.00
_cell.angle_beta   90.00
_cell.angle_gamma   90.00
#
_symmetry.space_group_name_H-M   'P 1'
#
loop_
_entity.id
_entity.type
_entity.pdbx_description
1 polymer ?
#
loop_
_entity_poly.entity_id
_entity_poly.type
_entity_poly.pdbx_seq_one_letter_code
_entity_poly.pdbx_strand_id
1 'polypeptide(L)'
;DDSTCPFYICPPCDFVAHQRCISLPRVIRISRHLHRISFTSSFDEKDWSCGVCRRKIDNDYGGYYCIKDGCCYAAHSRCATQSNVWDGIEREGVVEDIEEEEEEVEPFVRIS
;
A
#
# COMPACT_ATOMS: atom_id res chain seq x y z
N ASP A 1 -10.63 13.15 12.38
CA ASP A 1 -11.94 13.01 13.02
C ASP A 1 -12.77 12.11 12.11
N ASP A 2 -12.90 10.83 12.48
CA ASP A 2 -13.59 9.80 11.67
C ASP A 2 -15.10 9.76 11.96
N SER A 3 -15.58 10.60 12.88
CA SER A 3 -16.93 10.61 13.41
C SER A 3 -18.03 11.02 12.40
N THR A 4 -17.68 11.26 11.14
CA THR A 4 -18.63 11.57 10.05
C THR A 4 -18.38 10.74 8.78
N CYS A 5 -17.57 9.68 8.82
CA CYS A 5 -17.31 8.84 7.65
C CYS A 5 -18.56 7.99 7.31
N PRO A 6 -19.26 8.22 6.18
CA PRO A 6 -20.39 7.39 5.79
C PRO A 6 -19.98 5.95 5.53
N PHE A 7 -20.88 5.01 5.82
CA PHE A 7 -20.69 3.58 5.66
C PHE A 7 -21.65 3.03 4.62
N TYR A 8 -21.20 2.05 3.85
CA TYR A 8 -22.04 1.17 3.07
C TYR A 8 -22.29 -0.11 3.85
N ILE A 9 -23.56 -0.53 3.89
CA ILE A 9 -24.00 -1.74 4.59
C ILE A 9 -24.79 -2.59 3.59
N CYS A 10 -24.38 -3.84 3.40
CA CYS A 10 -25.17 -4.86 2.71
C CYS A 10 -25.58 -5.94 3.73
N PRO A 11 -26.79 -5.86 4.34
CA PRO A 11 -27.25 -6.88 5.27
C PRO A 11 -27.36 -8.29 4.66
N PRO A 12 -27.82 -8.48 3.41
CA PRO A 12 -27.82 -9.81 2.78
C PRO A 12 -26.43 -10.42 2.61
N CYS A 13 -25.40 -9.58 2.54
CA CYS A 13 -24.01 -9.98 2.37
C CYS A 13 -23.24 -10.08 3.70
N ASP A 14 -23.85 -9.68 4.81
CA ASP A 14 -23.18 -9.42 6.10
C ASP A 14 -21.91 -8.55 5.95
N PHE A 15 -22.01 -7.48 5.17
CA PHE A 15 -20.86 -6.64 4.79
C PHE A 15 -21.05 -5.18 5.22
N VAL A 16 -20.01 -4.60 5.83
CA VAL A 16 -19.94 -3.19 6.21
C VAL A 16 -18.60 -2.62 5.77
N ALA A 17 -18.61 -1.45 5.13
CA ALA A 17 -17.39 -0.75 4.74
C ALA A 17 -17.54 0.77 4.80
N HIS A 18 -16.49 1.44 5.27
CA HIS A 18 -16.38 2.90 5.14
C HIS A 18 -16.36 3.29 3.65
N GLN A 19 -17.14 4.30 3.26
CA GLN A 19 -17.13 4.84 1.90
C GLN A 19 -15.71 5.25 1.46
N ARG A 20 -14.93 5.83 2.37
CA ARG A 20 -13.55 6.23 2.09
C ARG A 20 -12.63 5.04 1.82
N CYS A 21 -12.85 3.92 2.51
CA CYS A 21 -12.08 2.70 2.30
C CYS A 21 -12.41 2.05 0.96
N ILE A 22 -13.67 2.12 0.50
CA ILE A 22 -14.06 1.63 -0.83
C ILE A 22 -13.43 2.46 -1.95
N SER A 23 -13.22 3.76 -1.74
CA SER A 23 -12.57 4.65 -2.71
C SER A 23 -11.04 4.63 -2.69
N LEU A 24 -10.41 3.80 -1.84
CA LEU A 24 -8.95 3.70 -1.81
C LEU A 24 -8.45 3.05 -3.10
N PRO A 25 -7.30 3.51 -3.64
CA PRO A 25 -6.70 2.88 -4.79
C PRO A 25 -6.27 1.45 -4.45
N ARG A 26 -6.34 0.55 -5.43
CA ARG A 26 -6.06 -0.87 -5.27
C ARG A 26 -4.58 -1.16 -5.33
N VAL A 27 -3.86 -0.58 -6.29
CA VAL A 27 -2.41 -0.76 -6.41
C VAL A 27 -1.73 0.59 -6.64
N ILE A 28 -0.71 0.89 -5.85
CA ILE A 28 0.00 2.18 -5.93
C ILE A 28 1.51 2.00 -5.84
N ARG A 29 2.25 3.04 -6.28
CA ARG A 29 3.67 3.21 -5.99
C ARG A 29 3.84 4.36 -5.00
N ILE A 30 4.77 4.23 -4.06
CA ILE A 30 5.04 5.25 -3.06
C ILE A 30 6.53 5.57 -2.99
N SER A 31 6.88 6.80 -2.61
CA SER A 31 8.29 7.22 -2.48
C SER A 31 9.04 6.51 -1.34
N ARG A 32 8.34 5.81 -0.45
CA ARG A 32 8.91 5.15 0.74
C ARG A 32 9.23 3.67 0.52
N HIS A 33 8.92 3.11 -0.65
CA HIS A 33 9.17 1.72 -0.97
C HIS A 33 9.28 1.52 -2.49
N LEU A 34 10.23 0.69 -2.92
CA LEU A 34 10.54 0.51 -4.34
C LEU A 34 9.41 -0.21 -5.10
N HIS A 35 8.89 -1.29 -4.52
CA HIS A 35 7.89 -2.11 -5.18
C HIS A 35 6.48 -1.49 -5.08
N ARG A 36 5.61 -1.90 -5.99
CA ARG A 36 4.17 -1.63 -5.86
C ARG A 36 3.62 -2.25 -4.57
N ILE A 37 2.62 -1.58 -4.03
CA ILE A 37 1.88 -2.04 -2.86
C ILE A 37 0.40 -2.14 -3.22
N SER A 38 -0.25 -3.19 -2.73
CA SER A 38 -1.67 -3.48 -2.94
C SER A 38 -2.47 -3.25 -1.67
N PHE A 39 -3.66 -2.68 -1.81
CA PHE A 39 -4.60 -2.49 -0.72
C PHE A 39 -5.18 -3.85 -0.29
N THR A 40 -5.17 -4.09 1.02
CA THR A 40 -5.91 -5.17 1.66
C THR A 40 -6.84 -4.61 2.73
N SER A 41 -8.05 -5.17 2.82
CA SER A 41 -9.00 -4.83 3.88
C SER A 41 -8.60 -5.39 5.25
N SER A 42 -7.75 -6.41 5.28
CA SER A 42 -7.32 -7.08 6.51
C SER A 42 -5.93 -7.68 6.31
N PHE A 43 -5.06 -7.53 7.31
CA PHE A 43 -3.82 -8.30 7.38
C PHE A 43 -4.04 -9.63 8.10
N ASP A 44 -3.13 -10.59 7.88
CA ASP A 44 -3.01 -11.77 8.74
C ASP A 44 -2.74 -11.35 10.19
N GLU A 45 -2.90 -12.28 11.15
CA GLU A 45 -2.72 -12.03 12.60
C GLU A 45 -1.28 -11.65 13.02
N LYS A 46 -0.42 -11.28 12.07
CA LYS A 46 0.92 -10.78 12.32
C LYS A 46 0.90 -9.34 12.83
N ASP A 47 1.88 -9.05 13.67
CA ASP A 47 2.17 -7.69 14.11
C ASP A 47 2.87 -6.89 13.01
N TRP A 48 2.07 -6.28 12.13
CA TRP A 48 2.58 -5.40 11.09
C TRP A 48 2.94 -4.01 11.64
N SER A 49 4.04 -3.46 11.14
CA SER A 49 4.48 -2.09 11.41
C SER A 49 4.52 -1.28 10.13
N CYS A 50 3.93 -0.08 10.16
CA CYS A 50 3.87 0.79 9.00
C CYS A 50 5.26 1.33 8.65
N GLY A 51 5.71 1.10 7.41
CA GLY A 51 6.99 1.57 6.91
C GLY A 51 7.12 3.09 6.79
N VAL A 52 6.01 3.82 6.82
CA VAL A 52 5.96 5.29 6.74
C VAL A 52 6.05 5.93 8.12
N CYS A 53 5.11 5.60 9.03
CA CYS A 53 5.00 6.25 10.34
C CYS A 53 5.64 5.46 11.48
N ARG A 54 6.11 4.23 11.22
CA ARG A 54 6.77 3.32 12.16
C ARG A 54 5.90 2.91 13.36
N ARG A 55 4.58 3.01 13.23
CA ARG A 55 3.60 2.55 14.23
C ARG A 55 2.94 1.25 13.79
N LYS A 56 2.40 0.49 14.75
CA LYS A 56 1.63 -0.73 14.48
C LYS A 56 0.45 -0.45 13.55
N ILE A 57 0.20 -1.35 12.62
CA ILE A 57 -0.97 -1.31 11.75
C ILE A 57 -2.18 -1.87 12.51
N ASP A 58 -3.25 -1.09 12.51
CA ASP A 58 -4.55 -1.52 13.00
C ASP A 58 -5.31 -2.18 11.85
N ASN A 59 -5.89 -3.34 12.09
CA ASN A 59 -6.59 -4.14 11.08
C ASN A 59 -7.97 -3.57 10.72
N ASP A 60 -8.55 -2.69 11.55
CA ASP A 60 -9.90 -2.16 11.36
C ASP A 60 -10.07 -1.29 10.10
N TYR A 61 -8.97 -0.76 9.55
CA TYR A 61 -8.98 0.19 8.43
C TYR A 61 -8.24 -0.31 7.18
N GLY A 62 -7.83 -1.58 7.21
CA GLY A 62 -6.95 -2.16 6.21
C GLY A 62 -5.62 -1.42 6.08
N GLY A 63 -4.90 -1.75 5.01
CA GLY A 63 -3.64 -1.10 4.69
C GLY A 63 -3.09 -1.59 3.37
N TYR A 64 -1.85 -1.24 3.10
CA TYR A 64 -1.15 -1.66 1.90
C TYR A 64 -0.04 -2.63 2.28
N TYR A 65 0.15 -3.66 1.46
CA TYR A 65 1.27 -4.60 1.56
C TYR A 65 2.01 -4.68 0.22
N CYS A 66 3.30 -4.97 0.26
CA CYS A 66 4.10 -5.16 -0.95
C CYS A 66 3.65 -6.39 -1.73
N ILE A 67 3.50 -6.23 -3.05
CA ILE A 67 3.11 -7.32 -3.93
C ILE A 67 4.27 -8.26 -4.29
N LYS A 68 5.52 -7.83 -4.08
CA LYS A 68 6.70 -8.63 -4.39
C LYS A 68 6.89 -9.73 -3.37
N ASP A 69 6.99 -10.96 -3.84
CA ASP A 69 7.22 -12.13 -3.02
C ASP A 69 8.47 -11.97 -2.13
N GLY A 70 8.33 -12.36 -0.87
CA GLY A 70 9.40 -12.23 0.13
C GLY A 70 9.61 -10.82 0.69
N CYS A 71 8.86 -9.81 0.23
CA CYS A 71 8.97 -8.44 0.74
C CYS A 71 7.92 -8.16 1.84
N CYS A 72 8.36 -8.01 3.09
CA CYS A 72 7.49 -7.76 4.23
C CYS A 72 7.17 -6.26 4.47
N TYR A 73 7.04 -5.46 3.42
CA TYR A 73 6.68 -4.05 3.58
C TYR A 73 5.16 -3.89 3.71
N ALA A 74 4.74 -3.11 4.71
CA ALA A 74 3.35 -2.71 4.88
C ALA A 74 3.24 -1.24 5.29
N ALA A 75 2.10 -0.61 5.00
CA ALA A 75 1.79 0.75 5.40
C ALA A 75 0.30 0.90 5.74
N HIS A 76 -0.02 1.79 6.70
CA HIS A 76 -1.41 2.20 6.91
C HIS A 76 -1.98 2.80 5.62
N SER A 77 -3.28 2.59 5.38
CA SER A 77 -4.01 3.18 4.24
C SER A 77 -3.76 4.69 4.13
N ARG A 78 -3.96 5.41 5.23
CA ARG A 78 -3.75 6.86 5.32
C ARG A 78 -2.31 7.31 5.20
N CYS A 79 -1.33 6.43 5.42
CA CYS A 79 0.08 6.74 5.27
C CYS A 79 0.53 6.56 3.82
N ALA A 80 0.05 5.50 3.18
CA ALA A 80 0.38 5.20 1.80
C ALA A 80 -0.22 6.24 0.84
N THR A 81 -1.42 6.74 1.11
CA THR A 81 -2.11 7.69 0.22
C THR A 81 -1.89 9.17 0.56
N GLN A 82 -0.85 9.52 1.32
CA GLN A 82 -0.54 10.95 1.57
C GLN A 82 0.07 11.56 0.31
N SER A 83 -0.25 12.83 0.01
CA SER A 83 0.23 13.52 -1.19
C SER A 83 1.75 13.71 -1.26
N ASN A 84 2.46 13.59 -0.13
CA ASN A 84 3.93 13.59 -0.07
C ASN A 84 4.54 12.18 -0.13
N VAL A 85 3.71 11.13 -0.21
CA VAL A 85 4.10 9.72 -0.25
C VAL A 85 3.70 9.07 -1.57
N TRP A 86 2.51 9.39 -2.09
CA TRP A 86 1.93 8.85 -3.32
C TRP A 86 1.68 9.95 -4.35
N ASP A 87 1.89 9.62 -5.63
CA ASP A 87 1.71 10.49 -6.79
C ASP A 87 0.24 10.69 -7.21
N GLY A 88 -0.70 9.97 -6.59
CA GLY A 88 -2.12 10.03 -6.93
C GLY A 88 -2.52 9.13 -8.11
N ILE A 89 -1.61 8.27 -8.60
CA ILE A 89 -1.84 7.41 -9.75
C ILE A 89 -2.18 5.97 -9.29
N GLU A 90 -3.37 5.50 -9.67
CA GLU A 90 -3.80 4.09 -9.57
C GLU A 90 -3.02 3.24 -10.59
N ARG A 91 -2.59 2.04 -10.18
CA ARG A 91 -1.74 1.14 -10.97
C ARG A 91 -2.34 -0.27 -11.13
N GLU A 92 -3.55 -0.51 -10.65
CA GLU A 92 -4.25 -1.79 -10.84
C GLU A 92 -4.45 -2.06 -12.35
N GLY A 93 -4.12 -3.28 -12.78
CA GLY A 93 -4.21 -3.69 -14.19
C GLY A 93 -3.12 -3.12 -15.11
N VAL A 94 -2.22 -2.26 -14.61
CA VAL A 94 -1.07 -1.76 -15.38
C VAL A 94 0.03 -2.81 -15.34
N VAL A 95 0.48 -3.29 -16.51
CA VAL A 95 1.63 -4.20 -16.61
C VAL A 95 2.89 -3.45 -16.17
N GLU A 96 3.74 -4.07 -15.36
CA GLU A 96 5.06 -3.50 -15.06
C GLU A 96 5.98 -3.82 -16.23
N ASP A 97 6.44 -2.78 -16.93
CA ASP A 97 7.52 -2.91 -17.90
C ASP A 97 8.79 -3.26 -17.11
N ILE A 98 9.29 -4.48 -17.33
CA ILE A 98 10.41 -5.11 -16.60
C ILE A 98 11.72 -4.30 -16.74
N GLU A 99 11.77 -3.37 -17.68
CA GLU A 99 12.93 -2.52 -18.00
C GLU A 99 13.39 -1.64 -16.81
N GLU A 100 12.51 -1.31 -15.86
CA GLU A 100 12.89 -0.50 -14.68
C GLU A 100 13.60 -1.29 -13.56
N GLU A 101 13.51 -2.63 -13.54
CA GLU A 101 14.21 -3.46 -12.52
C GLU A 101 15.64 -3.88 -12.94
N GLU A 102 16.02 -3.77 -14.21
CA GLU A 102 17.34 -4.20 -14.73
C GLU A 102 18.45 -3.14 -14.72
N GLU A 103 18.20 -1.89 -14.32
CA GLU A 103 19.27 -0.92 -14.01
C GLU A 103 19.95 -1.26 -12.65
N GLU A 104 20.40 -2.50 -12.46
CA GLU A 104 21.45 -2.80 -11.49
C GLU A 104 22.78 -2.25 -12.02
N VAL A 105 23.03 -1.00 -11.64
CA VAL A 105 24.24 -0.17 -11.78
C VAL A 105 25.53 -0.99 -11.98
N GLU A 106 26.21 -0.77 -13.10
CA GLU A 106 27.53 -1.36 -13.36
C GLU A 106 28.50 -1.11 -12.19
N PRO A 107 29.34 -2.09 -11.80
CA PRO A 107 30.23 -1.93 -10.67
C PRO A 107 31.22 -0.80 -10.93
N PHE A 108 31.30 0.15 -10.00
CA PHE A 108 32.30 1.21 -10.05
C PHE A 108 33.71 0.60 -10.05
N VAL A 109 34.42 0.74 -11.18
CA VAL A 109 35.81 0.31 -11.31
C VAL A 109 36.67 1.16 -10.37
N ARG A 110 37.31 0.52 -9.39
CA ARG A 110 38.35 1.17 -8.58
C ARG A 110 39.59 1.36 -9.45
N ILE A 111 39.92 2.60 -9.77
CA ILE A 111 41.21 2.97 -10.33
C ILE A 111 42.24 2.80 -9.21
N SER A 112 43.22 1.92 -9.42
CA SER A 112 44.39 1.72 -8.53
C SER A 112 45.63 2.33 -9.15
#